data_AF-A0A285QLK1-F1
#
_entry.id   AF-A0A285QLK1-F1
#
_cell.length_a   1.000
_cell.length_b   1.000
_cell.length_c   1.000
_cell.angle_alpha   90.00
_cell.angle_beta   90.00
_cell.angle_gamma   90.00
#
_symmetry.space_group_name_H-M   'P 1'
#
loop_
_entity.id
_entity.type
_entity.pdbx_description
1 polymer ?
#
loop_
_entity_poly.entity_id
_entity_poly.type
_entity_poly.pdbx_seq_one_letter_code
_entity_poly.pdbx_strand_id
1 'polypeptide(L)'
;MRDQLKTEAEQPPAVPGQRRQVPARAHAPAKPPTVRPERVDVADRLAYLDSATRRINSALDLAATLRNIGRVLVPALADAAVIHLRDPLPNVEREPGFPEELRIHHSTGTRIGRRGRPGGFDDRRRSRYGARSTADSGPATPVTRGGALAHALLSRRPAEAAVLGTPAAERTEVLLRELYGTRGVARLAPGTSVLALPLRGRKAVLGLLVLIRRPPERSGRPVFDAADTATAAHLATQAGLAVDTALRYAREWEIANELQRSMLPLRLPQPHGVRLAQRYLPGERGAQVGGDWYDAVPLPGNRVALIVGDVMGHSLTSAAIMGQLRTSAQTLAALDLPPHEVLYHLDEQAQRLGREQHLATCVYAVYDPIANRVVLANAGHVPPVLVGPDGTAELVELDSGAPIGVGGVDFNSVELPAPPGSALLLFTDGLVETRSRPISDGLEVLRARIAAARWQSPEQLCQEALRILPPGDRGDDIALLGACFDGIPAGDVAHWYLQPRNETPGRARRLAAHTLRRWGLDELIESTELMVSELVTNAVQHATRPITLSLVRTTRLRCEVGDDSPLLPRPRRTGPEDERGRGLQIVARCAERWGATRLGTGKVVWFEQRLPVVS
;
A
#
# COMPACT_ATOMS: atom_id res chain seq x y z
N MET A 1 20.65 -7.57 -61.43
CA MET A 1 21.38 -6.40 -61.98
C MET A 1 22.25 -5.89 -60.84
N ARG A 2 23.59 -5.82 -60.97
CA ARG A 2 24.38 -4.97 -61.87
C ARG A 2 24.12 -3.47 -61.60
N ASP A 3 25.12 -2.60 -61.44
CA ASP A 3 26.57 -2.79 -61.43
C ASP A 3 27.31 -1.56 -60.83
N GLN A 4 28.54 -1.78 -60.35
CA GLN A 4 29.78 -0.97 -60.45
C GLN A 4 29.77 0.56 -60.17
N LEU A 5 30.65 1.13 -59.32
CA LEU A 5 32.14 1.17 -59.29
C LEU A 5 32.80 2.03 -60.38
N LYS A 6 33.46 3.13 -59.96
CA LYS A 6 34.93 3.42 -60.09
C LYS A 6 35.22 4.92 -59.82
N THR A 7 36.40 5.47 -59.51
CA THR A 7 37.71 5.10 -58.90
C THR A 7 38.74 6.13 -59.43
N GLU A 8 39.50 6.83 -58.56
CA GLU A 8 40.84 7.46 -58.82
C GLU A 8 40.98 8.54 -59.94
N ALA A 9 41.99 9.44 -59.98
CA ALA A 9 43.00 9.95 -59.04
C ALA A 9 43.67 11.25 -59.59
N GLU A 10 44.75 11.71 -58.92
CA GLU A 10 45.89 12.53 -59.41
C GLU A 10 46.06 14.01 -58.97
N GLN A 11 47.35 14.38 -58.90
CA GLN A 11 48.06 15.53 -58.30
C GLN A 11 49.06 16.11 -59.35
N PRO A 12 49.93 17.12 -59.07
CA PRO A 12 49.95 18.16 -58.02
C PRO A 12 49.85 19.61 -58.62
N PRO A 13 50.88 20.41 -59.02
CA PRO A 13 52.33 20.52 -58.72
C PRO A 13 52.85 21.89 -58.17
N ALA A 14 53.75 21.82 -57.17
CA ALA A 14 54.92 22.69 -56.91
C ALA A 14 54.83 24.21 -56.54
N VAL A 15 55.83 24.63 -55.75
CA VAL A 15 56.09 25.94 -55.09
C VAL A 15 57.46 26.48 -55.58
N PRO A 16 57.68 27.81 -55.78
CA PRO A 16 58.67 28.54 -54.94
C PRO A 16 58.47 30.07 -54.81
N GLY A 17 58.97 30.66 -53.69
CA GLY A 17 59.11 32.13 -53.56
C GLY A 17 59.50 32.64 -52.17
N GLN A 18 60.80 32.68 -51.85
CA GLN A 18 61.32 33.17 -50.56
C GLN A 18 61.41 34.71 -50.47
N ARG A 19 61.32 35.27 -49.25
CA ARG A 19 62.42 36.09 -48.66
C ARG A 19 62.31 36.27 -47.14
N ARG A 20 63.44 36.10 -46.44
CA ARG A 20 63.63 36.38 -45.01
C ARG A 20 64.04 37.84 -44.79
N GLN A 21 63.66 38.42 -43.66
CA GLN A 21 64.45 39.43 -42.94
C GLN A 21 64.48 39.09 -41.44
N VAL A 22 65.55 39.51 -40.76
CA VAL A 22 65.87 39.22 -39.34
C VAL A 22 66.42 40.53 -38.69
N PRO A 23 66.68 40.62 -37.38
CA PRO A 23 65.84 41.37 -36.45
C PRO A 23 66.51 42.64 -35.85
N ALA A 24 65.75 43.44 -35.10
CA ALA A 24 66.29 44.58 -34.34
C ALA A 24 66.07 44.46 -32.81
N ARG A 25 67.13 44.78 -32.08
CA ARG A 25 67.45 44.55 -30.66
C ARG A 25 66.43 44.90 -29.56
N ALA A 26 66.49 44.05 -28.54
CA ALA A 26 65.98 44.13 -27.17
C ALA A 26 66.05 45.48 -26.40
N HIS A 27 65.12 45.61 -25.44
CA HIS A 27 65.27 46.36 -24.18
C HIS A 27 64.78 45.48 -23.00
N ALA A 28 65.29 45.74 -21.79
CA ALA A 28 65.13 44.91 -20.58
C ALA A 28 63.84 45.23 -19.78
N PRO A 29 63.46 44.47 -18.73
CA PRO A 29 62.06 44.16 -18.45
C PRO A 29 61.32 45.16 -17.54
N ALA A 30 60.02 45.34 -17.81
CA ALA A 30 59.08 45.95 -16.88
C ALA A 30 58.48 44.89 -15.93
N LYS A 31 58.06 45.34 -14.74
CA LYS A 31 57.48 44.52 -13.65
C LYS A 31 56.27 43.68 -14.12
N PRO A 32 56.02 42.49 -13.53
CA PRO A 32 54.82 41.72 -13.83
C PRO A 32 53.55 42.54 -13.47
N PRO A 33 52.49 42.47 -14.31
CA PRO A 33 51.23 43.11 -13.98
C PRO A 33 50.61 42.45 -12.75
N THR A 34 50.02 43.28 -11.88
CA THR A 34 49.23 42.80 -10.74
C THR A 34 48.04 42.01 -11.24
N VAL A 35 47.97 40.73 -10.85
CA VAL A 35 46.80 39.87 -11.09
C VAL A 35 45.61 40.51 -10.35
N ARG A 36 44.71 41.13 -11.10
CA ARG A 36 43.37 41.46 -10.61
C ARG A 36 42.61 40.14 -10.44
N PRO A 37 41.89 39.92 -9.32
CA PRO A 37 41.10 38.71 -9.17
C PRO A 37 40.05 38.62 -10.29
N GLU A 38 39.93 37.43 -10.86
CA GLU A 38 38.96 37.14 -11.92
C GLU A 38 37.54 37.46 -11.42
N ARG A 39 36.83 38.30 -12.16
CA ARG A 39 35.37 38.38 -12.03
C ARG A 39 34.83 37.07 -12.57
N VAL A 40 34.47 36.14 -11.68
CA VAL A 40 33.54 35.04 -12.00
C VAL A 40 32.34 35.66 -12.73
N ASP A 41 32.03 35.18 -13.93
CA ASP A 41 30.99 35.81 -14.74
C ASP A 41 29.64 35.75 -13.98
N VAL A 42 28.94 36.88 -13.98
CA VAL A 42 27.61 36.98 -13.41
C VAL A 42 26.66 36.04 -14.17
N ALA A 43 26.89 35.83 -15.48
CA ALA A 43 26.17 34.85 -16.28
C ALA A 43 26.37 33.41 -15.77
N ASP A 44 27.61 32.98 -15.52
CA ASP A 44 27.92 31.64 -15.01
C ASP A 44 27.30 31.41 -13.62
N ARG A 45 27.34 32.43 -12.75
CA ARG A 45 26.76 32.35 -11.40
C ARG A 45 25.23 32.24 -11.43
N LEU A 46 24.57 32.95 -12.35
CA LEU A 46 23.12 32.85 -12.57
C LEU A 46 22.74 31.50 -13.19
N ALA A 47 23.51 31.01 -14.17
CA ALA A 47 23.30 29.70 -14.79
C ALA A 47 23.46 28.55 -13.78
N TYR A 48 24.45 28.63 -12.89
CA TYR A 48 24.61 27.70 -11.78
C TYR A 48 23.41 27.75 -10.82
N LEU A 49 22.94 28.94 -10.41
CA LEU A 49 21.80 29.09 -9.51
C LEU A 49 20.50 28.51 -10.09
N ASP A 50 20.23 28.71 -11.38
CA ASP A 50 19.07 28.14 -12.04
C ASP A 50 19.16 26.60 -12.16
N SER A 51 20.31 26.08 -12.62
CA SER A 51 20.54 24.63 -12.70
C SER A 51 20.45 23.94 -11.32
N ALA A 52 21.01 24.58 -10.29
CA ALA A 52 20.93 24.16 -8.90
C ALA A 52 19.48 24.12 -8.41
N THR A 53 18.70 25.18 -8.66
CA THR A 53 17.30 25.30 -8.24
C THR A 53 16.42 24.27 -8.94
N ARG A 54 16.56 24.10 -10.26
CA ARG A 54 15.86 23.05 -11.03
C ARG A 54 16.15 21.65 -10.49
N ARG A 55 17.40 21.36 -10.11
CA ARG A 55 17.79 20.04 -9.57
C ARG A 55 17.35 19.82 -8.11
N ILE A 56 17.31 20.85 -7.28
CA ILE A 56 16.77 20.78 -5.91
C ILE A 56 15.26 20.50 -5.95
N ASN A 57 14.53 21.16 -6.87
CA ASN A 57 13.09 21.02 -7.04
C ASN A 57 12.66 19.82 -7.92
N SER A 58 13.59 18.99 -8.41
CA SER A 58 13.29 17.88 -9.32
C SER A 58 12.72 16.63 -8.64
N ALA A 59 12.40 16.68 -7.35
CA ALA A 59 11.98 15.53 -6.56
C ALA A 59 10.94 15.92 -5.49
N LEU A 60 9.96 15.04 -5.29
CA LEU A 60 8.94 15.15 -4.24
C LEU A 60 9.19 14.21 -3.05
N ASP A 61 10.12 13.25 -3.19
CA ASP A 61 10.62 12.42 -2.08
C ASP A 61 11.65 13.21 -1.25
N LEU A 62 11.42 13.29 0.07
CA LEU A 62 12.34 13.93 1.02
C LEU A 62 13.78 13.41 0.88
N ALA A 63 13.97 12.09 0.76
CA ALA A 63 15.31 11.53 0.72
C ALA A 63 16.04 11.88 -0.60
N ALA A 64 15.33 11.92 -1.74
CA ALA A 64 15.84 12.38 -3.02
C ALA A 64 16.18 13.87 -3.02
N THR A 65 15.30 14.71 -2.46
CA THR A 65 15.52 16.15 -2.31
C THR A 65 16.78 16.43 -1.47
N LEU A 66 16.94 15.75 -0.33
CA LEU A 66 18.14 15.86 0.52
C LEU A 66 19.42 15.42 -0.21
N ARG A 67 19.38 14.33 -0.98
CA ARG A 67 20.50 13.89 -1.84
C ARG A 67 20.84 14.92 -2.92
N ASN A 68 19.84 15.54 -3.53
CA ASN A 68 20.04 16.55 -4.56
C ASN A 68 20.63 17.84 -3.99
N ILE A 69 20.19 18.29 -2.82
CA ILE A 69 20.79 19.42 -2.08
C ILE A 69 22.29 19.17 -1.85
N GLY A 70 22.67 17.98 -1.35
CA GLY A 70 24.08 17.62 -1.14
C GLY A 70 24.90 17.57 -2.44
N ARG A 71 24.34 16.98 -3.50
CA ARG A 71 24.95 16.87 -4.84
C ARG A 71 25.12 18.21 -5.57
N VAL A 72 24.32 19.21 -5.24
CA VAL A 72 24.43 20.57 -5.78
C VAL A 72 25.46 21.38 -4.99
N LEU A 73 25.32 21.42 -3.66
CA LEU A 73 26.09 22.32 -2.81
C LEU A 73 27.55 21.91 -2.63
N VAL A 74 27.87 20.61 -2.57
CA VAL A 74 29.25 20.16 -2.31
C VAL A 74 30.17 20.41 -3.52
N PRO A 75 29.87 19.93 -4.75
CA PRO A 75 30.77 20.13 -5.89
C PRO A 75 31.08 21.60 -6.18
N ALA A 76 30.12 22.52 -5.97
CA ALA A 76 30.28 23.94 -6.31
C ALA A 76 30.69 24.84 -5.13
N LEU A 77 30.16 24.62 -3.91
CA LEU A 77 30.26 25.60 -2.82
C LEU A 77 30.97 25.10 -1.54
N ALA A 78 31.02 23.81 -1.22
CA ALA A 78 31.52 23.32 0.07
C ALA A 78 32.22 21.95 -0.02
N ASP A 79 33.16 21.62 0.86
CA ASP A 79 33.79 20.28 0.84
C ASP A 79 32.92 19.22 1.54
N ALA A 80 31.97 19.66 2.36
CA ALA A 80 30.93 18.83 2.95
C ALA A 80 29.66 19.62 3.27
N ALA A 81 28.55 18.90 3.34
CA ALA A 81 27.25 19.39 3.77
C ALA A 81 26.63 18.41 4.77
N VAL A 82 26.00 18.93 5.83
CA VAL A 82 25.21 18.16 6.80
C VAL A 82 23.84 18.81 6.93
N ILE A 83 22.78 18.05 6.70
CA ILE A 83 21.40 18.53 6.81
C ILE A 83 20.77 17.95 8.06
N HIS A 84 20.47 18.85 8.99
CA HIS A 84 19.68 18.58 10.19
C HIS A 84 18.25 18.99 9.93
N LEU A 85 17.28 18.13 10.22
CA LEU A 85 15.85 18.49 10.24
C LEU A 85 15.30 18.31 11.65
N ARG A 86 14.16 18.95 11.93
CA ARG A 86 13.44 18.76 13.19
C ARG A 86 13.01 17.31 13.37
N ASP A 87 13.07 16.84 14.61
CA ASP A 87 12.59 15.53 15.02
C ASP A 87 11.59 15.69 16.18
N PRO A 88 10.35 15.18 16.09
CA PRO A 88 9.71 14.67 14.87
C PRO A 88 9.62 15.73 13.76
N LEU A 89 9.54 15.27 12.50
CA LEU A 89 9.34 16.14 11.35
C LEU A 89 8.05 16.98 11.53
N PRO A 90 8.06 18.27 11.16
CA PRO A 90 6.95 19.17 11.39
C PRO A 90 5.81 18.92 10.40
N ASN A 91 4.56 18.98 10.87
CA ASN A 91 3.44 19.21 9.96
C ASN A 91 3.56 20.66 9.43
N VAL A 92 3.87 20.80 8.15
CA VAL A 92 4.13 22.10 7.48
C VAL A 92 2.86 22.91 7.16
N GLU A 93 1.69 22.30 7.28
CA GLU A 93 0.40 22.96 7.06
C GLU A 93 -0.07 23.73 8.31
N ARG A 94 0.27 23.24 9.49
CA ARG A 94 0.03 23.88 10.80
C ARG A 94 1.24 24.71 11.21
N GLU A 95 1.10 25.55 12.23
CA GLU A 95 2.27 26.12 12.90
C GLU A 95 2.91 25.04 13.79
N PRO A 96 4.14 24.57 13.50
CA PRO A 96 4.69 23.38 14.17
C PRO A 96 5.33 23.69 15.52
N GLY A 97 5.00 24.83 16.15
CA GLY A 97 5.58 25.26 17.41
C GLY A 97 7.11 25.39 17.42
N PHE A 98 7.67 25.45 18.62
CA PHE A 98 9.11 25.54 18.84
C PHE A 98 9.83 24.23 18.41
N PRO A 99 11.00 24.28 17.75
CA PRO A 99 11.80 23.09 17.46
C PRO A 99 12.38 22.50 18.74
N GLU A 100 11.97 21.30 19.12
CA GLU A 100 12.43 20.64 20.36
C GLU A 100 13.73 19.84 20.16
N GLU A 101 13.84 19.09 19.05
CA GLU A 101 15.04 18.34 18.69
C GLU A 101 15.39 18.52 17.20
N LEU A 102 16.67 18.35 16.86
CA LEU A 102 17.18 18.21 15.50
C LEU A 102 17.87 16.85 15.33
N ARG A 103 17.69 16.21 14.18
CA ARG A 103 18.39 14.98 13.78
C ARG A 103 19.11 15.18 12.46
N ILE A 104 20.24 14.52 12.25
CA ILE A 104 20.88 14.43 10.93
C ILE A 104 20.03 13.54 10.03
N HIS A 105 19.53 14.10 8.92
CA HIS A 105 18.79 13.35 7.89
C HIS A 105 19.66 13.03 6.66
N HIS A 106 20.69 13.83 6.38
CA HIS A 106 21.62 13.56 5.28
C HIS A 106 23.01 14.17 5.50
N SER A 107 24.05 13.47 5.06
CA SER A 107 25.42 13.97 5.04
C SER A 107 26.10 13.71 3.69
N THR A 108 26.85 14.68 3.18
CA THR A 108 27.68 14.57 1.97
C THR A 108 29.09 15.08 2.27
N GLY A 109 30.13 14.37 1.82
CA GLY A 109 31.53 14.77 1.99
C GLY A 109 32.14 14.64 3.41
N THR A 110 31.35 14.18 4.40
CA THR A 110 31.79 14.08 5.80
C THR A 110 31.20 12.87 6.55
N ARG A 111 31.80 12.56 7.70
CA ARG A 111 31.30 11.59 8.71
C ARG A 111 31.04 12.24 10.07
N ILE A 112 31.02 13.57 10.15
CA ILE A 112 30.72 14.30 11.39
C ILE A 112 29.27 14.01 11.82
N GLY A 113 29.05 13.90 13.14
CA GLY A 113 27.76 13.52 13.72
C GLY A 113 27.41 12.02 13.65
N ARG A 114 28.07 11.23 12.79
CA ARG A 114 27.85 9.78 12.71
C ARG A 114 28.60 9.06 13.85
N ARG A 115 27.87 8.39 14.75
CA ARG A 115 28.41 7.34 15.65
C ARG A 115 28.05 5.95 15.08
N GLY A 116 28.89 4.95 15.38
CA GLY A 116 29.04 3.75 14.56
C GLY A 116 28.00 2.64 14.74
N ARG A 117 27.91 1.81 13.68
CA ARG A 117 27.07 0.61 13.45
C ARG A 117 25.55 0.79 13.61
N PRO A 118 24.72 0.20 12.72
CA PRO A 118 23.30 0.02 12.95
C PRO A 118 23.12 -1.07 14.03
N GLY A 119 23.29 -0.70 15.29
CA GLY A 119 22.95 -1.54 16.43
C GLY A 119 21.43 -1.63 16.56
N GLY A 120 20.89 -2.84 16.65
CA GLY A 120 19.45 -3.08 16.66
C GLY A 120 18.75 -2.30 17.78
N PHE A 121 17.93 -1.33 17.40
CA PHE A 121 17.01 -0.63 18.29
C PHE A 121 15.63 -0.59 17.63
N ASP A 122 14.73 -1.34 18.26
CA ASP A 122 13.28 -1.49 18.03
C ASP A 122 12.65 -0.71 16.85
N ASP A 123 12.47 -1.41 15.73
CA ASP A 123 11.81 -0.96 14.49
C ASP A 123 10.28 -0.69 14.66
N ARG A 124 9.80 -0.66 15.90
CA ARG A 124 8.42 -0.36 16.28
C ARG A 124 8.10 1.13 16.29
N ARG A 125 9.09 2.02 16.38
CA ARG A 125 8.90 3.44 16.04
C ARG A 125 8.99 3.63 14.52
N ARG A 126 8.04 3.03 13.79
CA ARG A 126 7.65 3.56 12.47
C ARG A 126 7.48 5.06 12.62
N SER A 127 8.17 5.83 11.79
CA SER A 127 7.88 7.26 11.68
C SER A 127 6.39 7.40 11.41
N ARG A 128 5.71 8.27 12.17
CA ARG A 128 4.32 8.69 11.86
C ARG A 128 4.22 9.35 10.49
N TYR A 129 5.37 9.61 9.84
CA TYR A 129 5.52 10.27 8.55
C TYR A 129 6.20 9.41 7.48
N GLY A 130 5.81 8.13 7.32
CA GLY A 130 5.92 7.30 6.09
C GLY A 130 7.30 7.02 5.46
N ALA A 131 8.19 7.99 5.40
CA ALA A 131 9.54 7.92 4.88
C ALA A 131 10.33 6.80 5.58
N ARG A 132 10.81 5.86 4.77
CA ARG A 132 11.91 4.97 5.15
C ARG A 132 13.03 5.88 5.70
N SER A 133 13.45 5.67 6.95
CA SER A 133 14.58 6.37 7.52
C SER A 133 15.86 5.92 6.79
N THR A 134 16.16 6.56 5.65
CA THR A 134 17.24 6.13 4.77
C THR A 134 18.59 6.50 5.36
N ALA A 135 19.09 5.61 6.22
CA ALA A 135 20.51 5.32 6.40
C ALA A 135 21.44 6.53 6.62
N ASP A 136 21.05 7.50 7.46
CA ASP A 136 22.04 8.40 8.08
C ASP A 136 21.66 9.06 9.42
N SER A 137 20.73 8.45 10.17
CA SER A 137 20.28 8.97 11.46
C SER A 137 21.36 8.90 12.55
N GLY A 138 22.00 10.03 12.82
CA GLY A 138 22.67 10.28 14.10
C GLY A 138 21.66 10.38 15.26
N PRO A 139 22.14 10.52 16.52
CA PRO A 139 21.24 10.80 17.65
C PRO A 139 20.52 12.14 17.44
N ALA A 140 19.33 12.29 18.03
CA ALA A 140 18.65 13.57 18.10
C ALA A 140 19.38 14.49 19.10
N THR A 141 19.50 15.77 18.74
CA THR A 141 20.12 16.82 19.53
C THR A 141 19.02 17.76 20.04
N PRO A 142 18.84 17.93 21.37
CA PRO A 142 17.84 18.83 21.92
C PRO A 142 18.19 20.30 21.62
N VAL A 143 17.16 21.10 21.37
CA VAL A 143 17.26 22.53 21.08
C VAL A 143 16.76 23.31 22.29
N THR A 144 17.67 23.89 23.06
CA THR A 144 17.30 24.68 24.25
C THR A 144 16.80 26.08 23.83
N ARG A 145 15.71 26.57 24.44
CA ARG A 145 15.26 27.97 24.27
C ARG A 145 16.36 28.93 24.70
N GLY A 146 16.78 29.83 23.82
CA GLY A 146 17.91 30.75 24.03
C GLY A 146 19.30 30.14 23.78
N GLY A 147 19.40 28.85 23.44
CA GLY A 147 20.65 28.20 23.00
C GLY A 147 21.08 28.64 21.61
N ALA A 148 22.34 28.34 21.24
CA ALA A 148 22.89 28.76 19.95
C ALA A 148 22.13 28.14 18.76
N LEU A 149 21.64 26.90 18.89
CA LEU A 149 20.77 26.25 17.92
C LEU A 149 19.43 26.96 17.74
N ALA A 150 18.76 27.32 18.83
CA ALA A 150 17.49 28.05 18.74
C ALA A 150 17.68 29.40 18.05
N HIS A 151 18.78 30.11 18.36
CA HIS A 151 19.13 31.34 17.67
C HIS A 151 19.43 31.13 16.18
N ALA A 152 20.22 30.13 15.79
CA ALA A 152 20.53 29.86 14.38
C ALA A 152 19.28 29.47 13.57
N LEU A 153 18.38 28.65 14.14
CA LEU A 153 17.12 28.26 13.53
C LEU A 153 16.17 29.47 13.35
N LEU A 154 15.99 30.29 14.39
CA LEU A 154 14.98 31.35 14.40
C LEU A 154 15.48 32.72 13.88
N SER A 155 16.79 32.93 13.76
CA SER A 155 17.37 34.21 13.32
C SER A 155 16.99 34.58 11.88
N ARG A 156 16.35 35.74 11.71
CA ARG A 156 16.11 36.37 10.40
C ARG A 156 17.31 37.17 9.86
N ARG A 157 18.43 37.22 10.58
CA ARG A 157 19.66 37.87 10.07
C ARG A 157 20.29 37.02 8.97
N PRO A 158 21.05 37.62 8.03
CA PRO A 158 21.90 36.86 7.12
C PRO A 158 22.80 35.91 7.91
N ALA A 159 23.06 34.72 7.37
CA ALA A 159 24.09 33.85 7.93
C ALA A 159 25.47 34.47 7.68
N GLU A 160 26.38 34.31 8.62
CA GLU A 160 27.76 34.78 8.53
C GLU A 160 28.70 33.57 8.45
N ALA A 161 29.67 33.62 7.55
CA ALA A 161 30.72 32.62 7.48
C ALA A 161 31.67 32.75 8.67
N ALA A 162 31.95 31.64 9.36
CA ALA A 162 32.85 31.59 10.50
C ALA A 162 34.07 30.73 10.19
N VAL A 163 35.27 31.19 10.56
CA VAL A 163 36.52 30.42 10.44
C VAL A 163 36.94 29.93 11.83
N LEU A 164 36.93 28.62 12.06
CA LEU A 164 37.16 28.04 13.39
C LEU A 164 38.55 28.40 13.93
N GLY A 165 38.61 28.77 15.22
CA GLY A 165 39.81 29.33 15.85
C GLY A 165 39.99 30.85 15.69
N THR A 166 39.02 31.57 15.11
CA THR A 166 38.99 33.05 15.10
C THR A 166 37.97 33.61 16.09
N PRO A 167 38.14 34.83 16.64
CA PRO A 167 37.17 35.43 17.57
C PRO A 167 35.75 35.54 16.98
N ALA A 168 35.64 35.78 15.66
CA ALA A 168 34.35 35.85 14.96
C ALA A 168 33.59 34.51 14.95
N ALA A 169 34.27 33.38 15.18
CA ALA A 169 33.66 32.05 15.14
C ALA A 169 33.04 31.59 16.46
N GLU A 170 33.18 32.33 17.57
CA GLU A 170 32.77 31.90 18.91
C GLU A 170 31.33 31.37 18.96
N ARG A 171 30.36 32.11 18.41
CA ARG A 171 28.94 31.70 18.35
C ARG A 171 28.73 30.43 17.51
N THR A 172 29.44 30.31 16.39
CA THR A 172 29.38 29.14 15.51
C THR A 172 30.05 27.92 16.15
N GLU A 173 31.10 28.11 16.95
CA GLU A 173 31.67 27.02 17.74
C GLU A 173 30.71 26.52 18.82
N VAL A 174 30.00 27.40 19.53
CA VAL A 174 28.94 26.98 20.48
C VAL A 174 27.85 26.18 19.76
N LEU A 175 27.34 26.67 18.63
CA LEU A 175 26.40 25.95 17.77
C LEU A 175 26.89 24.55 17.37
N LEU A 176 28.14 24.43 16.92
CA LEU A 176 28.74 23.16 16.50
C LEU A 176 28.99 22.22 17.69
N ARG A 177 29.28 22.76 18.89
CA ARG A 177 29.39 21.98 20.14
C ARG A 177 28.03 21.44 20.57
N GLU A 178 26.96 22.22 20.43
CA GLU A 178 25.58 21.73 20.64
C GLU A 178 25.23 20.60 19.65
N LEU A 179 25.51 20.76 18.35
CA LEU A 179 25.19 19.76 17.32
C LEU A 179 26.00 18.46 17.38
N TYR A 180 27.31 18.54 17.64
CA TYR A 180 28.24 17.43 17.43
C TYR A 180 29.03 17.04 18.69
N GLY A 181 28.88 17.78 19.79
CA GLY A 181 29.68 17.68 21.00
C GLY A 181 31.13 18.14 20.80
N THR A 182 31.84 18.39 21.90
CA THR A 182 33.25 18.84 21.88
C THR A 182 34.16 17.92 21.06
N ARG A 183 33.97 16.60 21.16
CA ARG A 183 34.72 15.59 20.37
C ARG A 183 34.37 15.60 18.87
N GLY A 184 33.20 16.10 18.49
CA GLY A 184 32.80 16.28 17.08
C GLY A 184 33.45 17.52 16.48
N VAL A 185 33.44 18.64 17.21
CA VAL A 185 34.11 19.88 16.81
C VAL A 185 35.62 19.70 16.71
N ALA A 186 36.24 18.99 17.65
CA ALA A 186 37.68 18.68 17.62
C ALA A 186 38.15 17.84 16.41
N ARG A 187 37.23 17.29 15.59
CA ARG A 187 37.57 16.63 14.31
C ARG A 187 37.66 17.61 13.13
N LEU A 188 37.19 18.84 13.30
CA LEU A 188 37.38 19.93 12.35
C LEU A 188 38.74 20.56 12.61
N ALA A 189 39.50 20.81 11.55
CA ALA A 189 40.81 21.45 11.67
C ALA A 189 40.64 22.95 11.96
N PRO A 190 41.55 23.58 12.73
CA PRO A 190 41.66 25.05 12.77
C PRO A 190 41.73 25.63 11.36
N GLY A 191 41.11 26.80 11.12
CA GLY A 191 41.00 27.37 9.77
C GLY A 191 39.87 26.76 8.90
N THR A 192 39.12 25.77 9.40
CA THR A 192 37.91 25.28 8.72
C THR A 192 36.88 26.41 8.66
N SER A 193 36.34 26.68 7.48
CA SER A 193 35.28 27.67 7.28
C SER A 193 33.91 26.99 7.29
N VAL A 194 32.98 27.50 8.10
CA VAL A 194 31.66 26.91 8.34
C VAL A 194 30.57 27.96 8.11
N LEU A 195 29.49 27.54 7.45
CA LEU A 195 28.29 28.34 7.25
C LEU A 195 27.06 27.55 7.71
N ALA A 196 26.28 28.14 8.62
CA ALA A 196 25.07 27.53 9.18
C ALA A 196 23.83 28.28 8.67
N LEU A 197 22.96 27.55 7.96
CA LEU A 197 21.87 28.10 7.15
C LEU A 197 20.54 27.47 7.59
N PRO A 198 19.59 28.24 8.16
CA PRO A 198 18.29 27.70 8.51
C PRO A 198 17.49 27.33 7.26
N LEU A 199 17.04 26.08 7.20
CA LEU A 199 16.14 25.59 6.14
C LEU A 199 14.71 26.03 6.48
N ARG A 200 14.17 26.98 5.73
CA ARG A 200 12.85 27.58 5.96
C ARG A 200 11.84 27.11 4.93
N GLY A 201 10.77 26.49 5.42
CA GLY A 201 9.54 26.27 4.67
C GLY A 201 8.67 27.52 4.67
N ARG A 202 7.43 27.39 4.21
CA ARG A 202 6.51 28.53 4.00
C ARG A 202 6.00 29.12 5.31
N LYS A 203 5.73 28.26 6.31
CA LYS A 203 5.19 28.64 7.62
C LYS A 203 6.18 28.47 8.78
N ALA A 204 7.30 27.77 8.57
CA ALA A 204 8.16 27.32 9.67
C ALA A 204 9.61 27.08 9.27
N VAL A 205 10.48 27.07 10.29
CA VAL A 205 11.85 26.55 10.17
C VAL A 205 11.79 25.02 10.28
N LEU A 206 12.31 24.34 9.26
CA LEU A 206 12.28 22.88 9.13
C LEU A 206 13.57 22.22 9.66
N GLY A 207 14.66 22.98 9.69
CA GLY A 207 15.98 22.46 10.08
C GLY A 207 17.12 23.43 9.85
N LEU A 208 18.34 22.89 9.83
CA LEU A 208 19.60 23.61 9.66
C LEU A 208 20.51 22.85 8.69
N LEU A 209 20.94 23.53 7.64
CA LEU A 209 21.99 23.10 6.72
C LEU A 209 23.33 23.66 7.22
N VAL A 210 24.32 22.79 7.42
CA VAL A 210 25.68 23.17 7.78
C VAL A 210 26.61 22.84 6.61
N LEU A 211 27.21 23.87 6.02
CA LEU A 211 28.23 23.75 4.98
C LEU A 211 29.63 23.93 5.58
N ILE A 212 30.59 23.16 5.09
CA ILE A 212 31.96 23.09 5.63
C ILE A 212 32.95 23.15 4.46
N ARG A 213 33.87 24.12 4.48
CA ARG A 213 35.11 24.12 3.68
C ARG A 213 36.29 23.82 4.60
N ARG A 214 37.09 22.83 4.23
CA ARG A 214 38.35 22.50 4.91
C ARG A 214 39.33 23.66 4.72
N PRO A 215 40.36 23.79 5.58
CA PRO A 215 41.35 24.86 5.48
C PRO A 215 41.93 24.98 4.06
N PRO A 216 42.22 26.19 3.54
CA PRO A 216 42.64 26.38 2.16
C PRO A 216 43.85 25.53 1.75
N GLU A 217 44.77 25.26 2.67
CA GLU A 217 45.96 24.41 2.48
C GLU A 217 45.62 22.94 2.20
N ARG A 218 44.37 22.52 2.47
CA ARG A 218 43.87 21.14 2.30
C ARG A 218 42.78 21.00 1.25
N SER A 219 42.06 22.07 0.92
CA SER A 219 40.96 22.08 -0.06
C SER A 219 41.33 22.73 -1.38
N GLY A 220 42.34 23.60 -1.41
CA GLY A 220 42.61 24.50 -2.53
C GLY A 220 41.52 25.56 -2.73
N ARG A 221 40.57 25.69 -1.80
CA ARG A 221 39.44 26.63 -1.88
C ARG A 221 39.61 27.73 -0.82
N PRO A 222 39.30 29.01 -1.15
CA PRO A 222 39.25 30.05 -0.15
C PRO A 222 38.12 29.80 0.86
N VAL A 223 38.23 30.42 2.04
CA VAL A 223 37.13 30.50 3.02
C VAL A 223 35.88 31.10 2.37
N PHE A 224 34.70 30.86 2.94
CA PHE A 224 33.45 31.43 2.40
C PHE A 224 33.51 32.97 2.44
N ASP A 225 33.33 33.61 1.28
CA ASP A 225 33.21 35.06 1.17
C ASP A 225 31.73 35.52 1.22
N ALA A 226 31.48 36.81 1.03
CA ALA A 226 30.12 37.38 1.03
C ALA A 226 29.27 36.89 -0.14
N ALA A 227 29.86 36.65 -1.33
CA ALA A 227 29.14 36.21 -2.52
C ALA A 227 28.74 34.73 -2.41
N ASP A 228 29.64 33.89 -1.89
CA ASP A 228 29.39 32.49 -1.55
C ASP A 228 28.36 32.35 -0.44
N THR A 229 28.43 33.20 0.58
CA THR A 229 27.44 33.26 1.66
C THR A 229 26.06 33.63 1.13
N ALA A 230 25.94 34.64 0.27
CA ALA A 230 24.68 35.02 -0.36
C ALA A 230 24.12 33.92 -1.28
N THR A 231 24.98 33.27 -2.06
CA THR A 231 24.61 32.18 -2.98
C THR A 231 24.13 30.94 -2.20
N ALA A 232 24.85 30.57 -1.14
CA ALA A 232 24.46 29.46 -0.27
C ALA A 232 23.17 29.76 0.50
N ALA A 233 22.95 31.00 0.95
CA ALA A 233 21.70 31.42 1.59
C ALA A 233 20.49 31.36 0.64
N HIS A 234 20.66 31.79 -0.62
CA HIS A 234 19.63 31.63 -1.65
C HIS A 234 19.28 30.14 -1.87
N LEU A 235 20.29 29.29 -2.07
CA LEU A 235 20.08 27.85 -2.26
C LEU A 235 19.53 27.15 -1.02
N ALA A 236 19.85 27.61 0.19
CA ALA A 236 19.24 27.12 1.44
C ALA A 236 17.76 27.51 1.55
N THR A 237 17.35 28.65 0.98
CA THR A 237 15.94 29.06 0.90
C THR A 237 15.19 28.16 -0.09
N GLN A 238 15.74 27.92 -1.27
CA GLN A 238 15.18 26.96 -2.24
C GLN A 238 15.11 25.54 -1.68
N ALA A 239 16.18 25.08 -1.02
CA ALA A 239 16.20 23.79 -0.31
C ALA A 239 15.14 23.70 0.80
N GLY A 240 14.92 24.78 1.56
CA GLY A 240 13.87 24.85 2.58
C GLY A 240 12.47 24.71 1.99
N LEU A 241 12.19 25.37 0.85
CA LEU A 241 10.91 25.25 0.14
C LEU A 241 10.72 23.88 -0.54
N ALA A 242 11.80 23.27 -1.04
CA ALA A 242 11.77 21.91 -1.59
C ALA A 242 11.49 20.87 -0.49
N VAL A 243 12.09 21.04 0.70
CA VAL A 243 11.80 20.19 1.87
C VAL A 243 10.39 20.43 2.41
N ASP A 244 9.88 21.68 2.46
CA ASP A 244 8.47 21.99 2.80
C ASP A 244 7.51 21.23 1.89
N THR A 245 7.79 21.27 0.59
CA THR A 245 6.98 20.64 -0.45
C THR A 245 7.04 19.12 -0.32
N ALA A 246 8.23 18.53 -0.16
CA ALA A 246 8.38 17.08 0.03
C ALA A 246 7.71 16.57 1.32
N LEU A 247 7.79 17.32 2.43
CA LEU A 247 7.11 16.96 3.69
C LEU A 247 5.58 17.01 3.56
N ARG A 248 5.06 17.96 2.77
CA ARG A 248 3.62 18.06 2.48
C ARG A 248 3.13 16.88 1.64
N TYR A 249 3.80 16.59 0.52
CA TYR A 249 3.44 15.45 -0.33
C TYR A 249 3.55 14.11 0.42
N ALA A 250 4.56 13.94 1.27
CA ALA A 250 4.65 12.76 2.14
C ALA A 250 3.43 12.65 3.05
N ARG A 251 2.99 13.76 3.66
CA ARG A 251 1.84 13.78 4.57
C ARG A 251 0.50 13.55 3.87
N GLU A 252 0.30 14.16 2.70
CA GLU A 252 -0.89 13.94 1.86
C GLU A 252 -0.98 12.46 1.45
N TRP A 253 0.13 11.88 1.01
CA TRP A 253 0.23 10.45 0.66
C TRP A 253 -0.05 9.52 1.85
N GLU A 254 0.49 9.82 3.03
CA GLU A 254 0.19 9.05 4.25
C GLU A 254 -1.30 9.04 4.58
N ILE A 255 -1.95 10.22 4.57
CA ILE A 255 -3.37 10.35 4.89
C ILE A 255 -4.21 9.53 3.90
N ALA A 256 -3.88 9.60 2.62
CA ALA A 256 -4.60 8.87 1.59
C ALA A 256 -4.39 7.34 1.68
N ASN A 257 -3.15 6.88 1.91
CA ASN A 257 -2.84 5.45 2.11
C ASN A 257 -3.36 4.92 3.47
N GLU A 258 -3.46 5.74 4.52
CA GLU A 258 -4.16 5.38 5.77
C GLU A 258 -5.67 5.24 5.55
N LEU A 259 -6.29 6.17 4.81
CA LEU A 259 -7.71 6.11 4.44
C LEU A 259 -8.02 4.85 3.62
N GLN A 260 -7.28 4.61 2.53
CA GLN A 260 -7.47 3.45 1.67
C GLN A 260 -7.29 2.13 2.45
N ARG A 261 -6.28 2.03 3.32
CA ARG A 261 -6.10 0.85 4.19
C ARG A 261 -7.23 0.65 5.19
N SER A 262 -7.90 1.72 5.62
CA SER A 262 -9.09 1.62 6.48
C SER A 262 -10.34 1.16 5.73
N MET A 263 -10.37 1.32 4.39
CA MET A 263 -11.43 0.83 3.52
C MET A 263 -11.29 -0.66 3.17
N LEU A 264 -10.11 -1.26 3.34
CA LEU A 264 -9.87 -2.70 3.14
C LEU A 264 -10.11 -3.51 4.43
N PRO A 265 -10.48 -4.81 4.34
CA PRO A 265 -10.73 -5.62 5.53
C PRO A 265 -9.43 -5.98 6.26
N LEU A 266 -9.30 -5.55 7.52
CA LEU A 266 -8.11 -5.88 8.35
C LEU A 266 -7.94 -7.39 8.59
N ARG A 267 -9.04 -8.15 8.59
CA ARG A 267 -9.06 -9.61 8.74
C ARG A 267 -10.19 -10.17 7.87
N LEU A 268 -9.89 -11.23 7.13
CA LEU A 268 -10.89 -12.03 6.43
C LEU A 268 -11.64 -12.93 7.43
N PRO A 269 -12.88 -13.34 7.14
CA PRO A 269 -13.53 -14.44 7.85
C PRO A 269 -12.72 -15.74 7.71
N GLN A 270 -12.97 -16.69 8.61
CA GLN A 270 -12.50 -18.07 8.49
C GLN A 270 -13.72 -19.01 8.53
N PRO A 271 -14.44 -19.18 7.39
CA PRO A 271 -15.51 -20.16 7.28
C PRO A 271 -14.95 -21.59 7.38
N HIS A 272 -15.81 -22.56 7.62
CA HIS A 272 -15.40 -23.97 7.61
C HIS A 272 -15.28 -24.50 6.18
N GLY A 273 -14.27 -25.36 5.96
CA GLY A 273 -13.96 -25.92 4.64
C GLY A 273 -13.17 -24.99 3.72
N VAL A 274 -12.75 -23.81 4.19
CA VAL A 274 -11.92 -22.89 3.41
C VAL A 274 -10.96 -22.10 4.29
N ARG A 275 -9.69 -22.03 3.89
CA ARG A 275 -8.66 -21.18 4.51
C ARG A 275 -8.35 -20.03 3.57
N LEU A 276 -8.39 -18.79 4.08
CA LEU A 276 -8.20 -17.57 3.30
C LEU A 276 -6.97 -16.78 3.76
N ALA A 277 -6.22 -16.24 2.82
CA ALA A 277 -5.20 -15.22 3.06
C ALA A 277 -5.28 -14.10 2.03
N GLN A 278 -4.92 -12.89 2.45
CA GLN A 278 -4.75 -11.74 1.58
C GLN A 278 -3.33 -11.22 1.60
N ARG A 279 -2.93 -10.52 0.53
CA ARG A 279 -1.82 -9.56 0.55
C ARG A 279 -2.24 -8.31 -0.20
N TYR A 280 -1.89 -7.15 0.36
CA TYR A 280 -1.96 -5.87 -0.35
C TYR A 280 -0.57 -5.24 -0.36
N LEU A 281 -0.04 -4.93 -1.55
CA LEU A 281 1.22 -4.22 -1.72
C LEU A 281 0.95 -2.91 -2.45
N PRO A 282 1.23 -1.74 -1.83
CA PRO A 282 1.00 -0.49 -2.53
C PRO A 282 2.02 -0.26 -3.66
N GLY A 283 1.60 0.50 -4.67
CA GLY A 283 2.46 0.97 -5.76
C GLY A 283 3.64 1.82 -5.27
N GLU A 284 4.73 1.89 -6.04
CA GLU A 284 5.96 2.61 -5.64
C GLU A 284 5.98 4.10 -6.02
N ARG A 285 4.98 4.60 -6.74
CA ARG A 285 4.94 6.00 -7.22
C ARG A 285 4.21 6.92 -6.23
N GLY A 286 4.83 8.06 -5.95
CA GLY A 286 4.33 9.03 -4.96
C GLY A 286 3.01 9.67 -5.38
N ALA A 287 2.18 9.96 -4.37
CA ALA A 287 0.87 10.63 -4.45
C ALA A 287 -0.29 9.88 -5.14
N GLN A 288 -0.10 8.63 -5.57
CA GLN A 288 -1.18 7.79 -6.11
C GLN A 288 -1.84 6.94 -5.01
N VAL A 289 -3.16 6.73 -5.13
CA VAL A 289 -4.00 5.95 -4.21
C VAL A 289 -4.71 4.87 -5.03
N GLY A 290 -4.63 3.61 -4.62
CA GLY A 290 -5.11 2.51 -5.44
C GLY A 290 -6.64 2.43 -5.56
N GLY A 291 -7.09 1.96 -6.73
CA GLY A 291 -8.44 1.46 -6.96
C GLY A 291 -8.63 0.02 -6.44
N ASP A 292 -7.56 -0.77 -6.40
CA ASP A 292 -7.48 -2.14 -5.88
C ASP A 292 -8.24 -2.42 -4.57
N TRP A 293 -9.10 -3.44 -4.59
CA TRP A 293 -9.67 -4.04 -3.39
C TRP A 293 -9.81 -5.57 -3.46
N TYR A 294 -9.99 -6.14 -2.29
CA TYR A 294 -10.41 -7.53 -2.11
C TYR A 294 -11.40 -7.62 -0.94
N ASP A 295 -12.21 -8.67 -0.94
CA ASP A 295 -13.05 -9.01 0.21
C ASP A 295 -13.39 -10.50 0.28
N ALA A 296 -13.87 -10.94 1.44
CA ALA A 296 -14.54 -12.23 1.57
C ALA A 296 -15.75 -12.15 2.50
N VAL A 297 -16.92 -12.58 2.01
CA VAL A 297 -18.21 -12.46 2.71
C VAL A 297 -18.77 -13.84 3.01
N PRO A 298 -19.02 -14.20 4.29
CA PRO A 298 -19.65 -15.47 4.63
C PRO A 298 -21.11 -15.50 4.16
N LEU A 299 -21.50 -16.60 3.52
CA LEU A 299 -22.85 -16.85 3.00
C LEU A 299 -23.53 -18.00 3.75
N PRO A 300 -24.86 -18.18 3.62
CA PRO A 300 -25.57 -19.34 4.18
C PRO A 300 -25.03 -20.68 3.64
N GLY A 301 -25.11 -21.75 4.43
CA GLY A 301 -24.57 -23.06 4.08
C GLY A 301 -23.04 -23.21 4.23
N ASN A 302 -22.39 -22.38 5.05
CA ASN A 302 -20.91 -22.26 5.16
C ASN A 302 -20.20 -21.82 3.86
N ARG A 303 -20.94 -21.43 2.82
CA ARG A 303 -20.39 -20.88 1.58
C ARG A 303 -19.66 -19.55 1.83
N VAL A 304 -18.79 -19.16 0.90
CA VAL A 304 -18.09 -17.86 0.98
C VAL A 304 -18.03 -17.20 -0.39
N ALA A 305 -18.38 -15.91 -0.44
CA ALA A 305 -18.04 -15.05 -1.57
C ALA A 305 -16.60 -14.54 -1.44
N LEU A 306 -15.85 -14.55 -2.53
CA LEU A 306 -14.49 -14.07 -2.69
C LEU A 306 -14.54 -13.00 -3.79
N ILE A 307 -13.98 -11.83 -3.52
CA ILE A 307 -14.09 -10.66 -4.38
C ILE A 307 -12.71 -10.05 -4.55
N VAL A 308 -12.32 -9.75 -5.79
CA VAL A 308 -11.18 -8.89 -6.11
C VAL A 308 -11.60 -7.96 -7.24
N GLY A 309 -11.16 -6.71 -7.19
CA GLY A 309 -11.41 -5.74 -8.25
C GLY A 309 -10.45 -4.56 -8.18
N ASP A 310 -10.47 -3.74 -9.23
CA ASP A 310 -9.74 -2.47 -9.32
C ASP A 310 -10.67 -1.37 -9.88
N VAL A 311 -10.45 -0.12 -9.48
CA VAL A 311 -11.15 1.06 -9.99
C VAL A 311 -10.17 1.89 -10.81
N MET A 312 -10.49 2.10 -12.09
CA MET A 312 -9.59 2.68 -13.06
C MET A 312 -8.99 4.02 -12.60
N GLY A 313 -7.65 4.04 -12.51
CA GLY A 313 -6.85 5.23 -12.21
C GLY A 313 -6.67 5.50 -10.71
N HIS A 314 -5.61 6.21 -10.35
CA HIS A 314 -5.04 6.13 -9.00
C HIS A 314 -5.22 7.40 -8.17
N SER A 315 -6.47 7.69 -7.80
CA SER A 315 -6.86 8.94 -7.14
C SER A 315 -7.62 8.72 -5.83
N LEU A 316 -7.72 9.78 -5.01
CA LEU A 316 -8.58 9.77 -3.82
C LEU A 316 -10.05 9.51 -4.17
N THR A 317 -10.49 9.93 -5.37
CA THR A 317 -11.83 9.63 -5.91
C THR A 317 -11.98 8.14 -6.21
N SER A 318 -10.98 7.52 -6.82
CA SER A 318 -10.95 6.08 -7.11
C SER A 318 -11.08 5.24 -5.84
N ALA A 319 -10.32 5.60 -4.80
CA ALA A 319 -10.41 4.96 -3.48
C ALA A 319 -11.80 5.14 -2.82
N ALA A 320 -12.44 6.30 -3.00
CA ALA A 320 -13.80 6.53 -2.50
C ALA A 320 -14.85 5.66 -3.25
N ILE A 321 -14.71 5.51 -4.56
CA ILE A 321 -15.56 4.65 -5.40
C ILE A 321 -15.33 3.18 -5.07
N MET A 322 -14.08 2.75 -4.89
CA MET A 322 -13.73 1.42 -4.39
C MET A 322 -14.45 1.12 -3.06
N GLY A 323 -14.40 2.05 -2.10
CA GLY A 323 -15.09 1.90 -0.82
C GLY A 323 -16.60 1.76 -0.96
N GLN A 324 -17.21 2.45 -1.92
CA GLN A 324 -18.63 2.33 -2.25
C GLN A 324 -18.94 0.98 -2.90
N LEU A 325 -18.26 0.62 -4.00
CA LEU A 325 -18.45 -0.64 -4.72
C LEU A 325 -18.24 -1.85 -3.81
N ARG A 326 -17.21 -1.83 -2.95
CA ARG A 326 -16.97 -2.88 -1.94
C ARG A 326 -18.14 -3.00 -0.96
N THR A 327 -18.66 -1.89 -0.44
CA THR A 327 -19.81 -1.88 0.50
C THR A 327 -21.10 -2.37 -0.17
N SER A 328 -21.31 -1.98 -1.43
CA SER A 328 -22.40 -2.49 -2.26
C SER A 328 -22.27 -3.99 -2.51
N ALA A 329 -21.08 -4.48 -2.86
CA ALA A 329 -20.81 -5.90 -3.10
C ALA A 329 -21.06 -6.74 -1.85
N GLN A 330 -20.66 -6.27 -0.67
CA GLN A 330 -21.03 -6.90 0.61
C GLN A 330 -22.54 -6.97 0.83
N THR A 331 -23.25 -5.89 0.50
CA THR A 331 -24.70 -5.78 0.70
C THR A 331 -25.46 -6.72 -0.25
N LEU A 332 -25.03 -6.82 -1.51
CA LEU A 332 -25.57 -7.74 -2.52
C LEU A 332 -25.23 -9.20 -2.19
N ALA A 333 -24.00 -9.48 -1.74
CA ALA A 333 -23.60 -10.79 -1.23
C ALA A 333 -24.48 -11.25 -0.06
N ALA A 334 -24.84 -10.35 0.86
CA ALA A 334 -25.72 -10.65 1.99
C ALA A 334 -27.17 -11.01 1.60
N LEU A 335 -27.57 -10.80 0.33
CA LEU A 335 -28.84 -11.25 -0.25
C LEU A 335 -28.72 -12.61 -0.96
N ASP A 336 -27.52 -13.20 -0.98
CA ASP A 336 -27.19 -14.48 -1.62
C ASP A 336 -27.55 -14.55 -3.12
N LEU A 337 -27.34 -13.44 -3.83
CA LEU A 337 -27.56 -13.37 -5.28
C LEU A 337 -26.48 -14.18 -6.03
N PRO A 338 -26.82 -14.77 -7.20
CA PRO A 338 -25.84 -15.35 -8.11
C PRO A 338 -24.72 -14.36 -8.50
N PRO A 339 -23.48 -14.82 -8.75
CA PRO A 339 -22.35 -13.95 -9.10
C PRO A 339 -22.63 -12.93 -10.21
N HIS A 340 -23.32 -13.34 -11.29
CA HIS A 340 -23.67 -12.43 -12.38
C HIS A 340 -24.67 -11.34 -11.98
N GLU A 341 -25.70 -11.65 -11.16
CA GLU A 341 -26.65 -10.65 -10.66
C GLU A 341 -25.96 -9.64 -9.73
N VAL A 342 -24.96 -10.08 -8.94
CA VAL A 342 -24.13 -9.17 -8.13
C VAL A 342 -23.37 -8.19 -9.02
N LEU A 343 -22.71 -8.67 -10.08
CA LEU A 343 -21.98 -7.80 -11.02
C LEU A 343 -22.92 -6.86 -11.78
N TYR A 344 -24.09 -7.34 -12.22
CA TYR A 344 -25.12 -6.52 -12.87
C TYR A 344 -25.57 -5.37 -11.97
N HIS A 345 -25.88 -5.64 -10.70
CA HIS A 345 -26.29 -4.58 -9.77
C HIS A 345 -25.15 -3.66 -9.33
N LEU A 346 -23.89 -4.11 -9.38
CA LEU A 346 -22.73 -3.23 -9.20
C LEU A 346 -22.56 -2.28 -10.40
N ASP A 347 -22.76 -2.76 -11.63
CA ASP A 347 -22.75 -1.93 -12.84
C ASP A 347 -23.85 -0.87 -12.82
N GLU A 348 -25.10 -1.27 -12.52
CA GLU A 348 -26.21 -0.33 -12.34
C GLU A 348 -25.94 0.75 -11.28
N GLN A 349 -25.19 0.42 -10.22
CA GLN A 349 -24.83 1.36 -9.17
C GLN A 349 -23.68 2.27 -9.59
N ALA A 350 -22.64 1.73 -10.23
CA ALA A 350 -21.52 2.52 -10.75
C ALA A 350 -21.98 3.60 -11.72
N GLN A 351 -22.90 3.27 -12.65
CA GLN A 351 -23.53 4.24 -13.56
C GLN A 351 -24.25 5.40 -12.84
N ARG A 352 -24.71 5.19 -11.59
CA ARG A 352 -25.42 6.22 -10.80
C ARG A 352 -24.49 7.05 -9.91
N LEU A 353 -23.25 6.61 -9.68
CA LEU A 353 -22.31 7.21 -8.72
C LEU A 353 -21.48 8.38 -9.30
N GLY A 354 -21.44 8.57 -10.62
CA GLY A 354 -20.60 9.58 -11.27
C GLY A 354 -21.26 10.34 -12.42
N ARG A 355 -20.87 11.62 -12.59
CA ARG A 355 -21.01 12.35 -13.87
C ARG A 355 -19.83 12.09 -14.81
N GLU A 356 -18.74 11.61 -14.24
CA GLU A 356 -17.58 11.07 -14.94
C GLU A 356 -17.71 9.55 -14.92
N GLN A 357 -17.49 8.89 -16.06
CA GLN A 357 -17.64 7.44 -16.21
C GLN A 357 -16.44 6.74 -15.57
N HIS A 358 -16.53 6.50 -14.27
CA HIS A 358 -15.52 5.71 -13.55
C HIS A 358 -15.78 4.23 -13.78
N LEU A 359 -14.84 3.58 -14.48
CA LEU A 359 -14.87 2.16 -14.75
C LEU A 359 -14.17 1.39 -13.64
N ALA A 360 -14.68 0.20 -13.31
CA ALA A 360 -14.04 -0.73 -12.40
C ALA A 360 -14.01 -2.14 -13.00
N THR A 361 -12.98 -2.91 -12.71
CA THR A 361 -12.93 -4.33 -13.03
C THR A 361 -13.21 -5.14 -11.77
N CYS A 362 -13.88 -6.29 -11.89
CA CYS A 362 -14.22 -7.12 -10.73
C CYS A 362 -14.37 -8.59 -11.12
N VAL A 363 -13.80 -9.48 -10.31
CA VAL A 363 -14.11 -10.91 -10.31
C VAL A 363 -14.82 -11.28 -9.00
N TYR A 364 -15.95 -11.97 -9.11
CA TYR A 364 -16.76 -12.41 -7.98
C TYR A 364 -16.92 -13.92 -8.04
N ALA A 365 -16.48 -14.62 -7.00
CA ALA A 365 -16.52 -16.08 -6.91
C ALA A 365 -17.24 -16.53 -5.63
N VAL A 366 -18.11 -17.54 -5.71
CA VAL A 366 -18.75 -18.17 -4.56
C VAL A 366 -18.29 -19.61 -4.46
N TYR A 367 -17.61 -19.96 -3.36
CA TYR A 367 -17.22 -21.33 -3.06
C TYR A 367 -18.24 -22.00 -2.13
N ASP A 368 -18.65 -23.22 -2.50
CA ASP A 368 -19.48 -24.10 -1.70
C ASP A 368 -18.66 -25.31 -1.18
N PRO A 369 -18.40 -25.39 0.15
CA PRO A 369 -17.61 -26.46 0.74
C PRO A 369 -18.38 -27.78 0.89
N ILE A 370 -19.70 -27.79 0.73
CA ILE A 370 -20.54 -29.00 0.79
C ILE A 370 -20.66 -29.60 -0.62
N ALA A 371 -20.97 -28.78 -1.62
CA ALA A 371 -21.00 -29.19 -3.02
C ALA A 371 -19.59 -29.42 -3.60
N ASN A 372 -18.57 -28.81 -3.00
CA ASN A 372 -17.17 -28.78 -3.46
C ASN A 372 -17.06 -28.18 -4.87
N ARG A 373 -17.65 -27.00 -5.05
CA ARG A 373 -17.72 -26.26 -6.32
C ARG A 373 -17.51 -24.77 -6.10
N VAL A 374 -17.06 -24.09 -7.15
CA VAL A 374 -16.97 -22.63 -7.19
C VAL A 374 -17.77 -22.10 -8.38
N VAL A 375 -18.55 -21.05 -8.15
CA VAL A 375 -19.28 -20.32 -9.21
C VAL A 375 -18.65 -18.95 -9.34
N LEU A 376 -18.15 -18.59 -10.53
CA LEU A 376 -17.46 -17.31 -10.78
C LEU A 376 -18.21 -16.50 -11.84
N ALA A 377 -18.14 -15.18 -11.73
CA ALA A 377 -18.46 -14.24 -12.81
C ALA A 377 -17.35 -13.17 -12.90
N ASN A 378 -17.15 -12.62 -14.10
CA ASN A 378 -16.10 -11.64 -14.39
C ASN A 378 -16.69 -10.37 -15.05
N ALA A 379 -16.20 -9.21 -14.64
CA ALA A 379 -16.50 -7.90 -15.21
C ALA A 379 -15.18 -7.17 -15.52
N GLY A 380 -14.61 -7.45 -16.68
CA GLY A 380 -13.38 -6.85 -17.21
C GLY A 380 -12.08 -7.21 -16.49
N HIS A 381 -12.08 -8.13 -15.53
CA HIS A 381 -10.93 -8.42 -14.68
C HIS A 381 -10.02 -9.52 -15.25
N VAL A 382 -8.78 -9.59 -14.75
CA VAL A 382 -7.83 -10.67 -15.10
C VAL A 382 -8.34 -12.04 -14.61
N PRO A 383 -8.11 -13.13 -15.38
CA PRO A 383 -8.61 -14.45 -15.03
C PRO A 383 -7.89 -14.99 -13.78
N PRO A 384 -8.62 -15.52 -12.78
CA PRO A 384 -8.01 -16.11 -11.59
C PRO A 384 -7.28 -17.41 -11.93
N VAL A 385 -6.36 -17.84 -11.06
CA VAL A 385 -5.71 -19.16 -11.17
C VAL A 385 -6.43 -20.15 -10.27
N LEU A 386 -7.01 -21.20 -10.85
CA LEU A 386 -7.50 -22.37 -10.13
C LEU A 386 -6.40 -23.43 -10.07
N VAL A 387 -6.23 -24.05 -8.92
CA VAL A 387 -5.30 -25.16 -8.71
C VAL A 387 -6.06 -26.41 -8.29
N GLY A 388 -5.88 -27.50 -9.04
CA GLY A 388 -6.40 -28.82 -8.71
C GLY A 388 -5.70 -29.47 -7.51
N PRO A 389 -6.29 -30.53 -6.92
CA PRO A 389 -5.71 -31.24 -5.78
C PRO A 389 -4.45 -32.06 -6.15
N ASP A 390 -4.18 -32.24 -7.44
CA ASP A 390 -2.95 -32.83 -8.00
C ASP A 390 -1.83 -31.80 -8.21
N GLY A 391 -2.09 -30.51 -7.96
CA GLY A 391 -1.15 -29.40 -8.17
C GLY A 391 -1.14 -28.83 -9.60
N THR A 392 -2.03 -29.29 -10.49
CA THR A 392 -2.24 -28.61 -11.78
C THR A 392 -2.73 -27.18 -11.54
N ALA A 393 -2.19 -26.19 -12.25
CA ALA A 393 -2.62 -24.80 -12.15
C ALA A 393 -3.03 -24.26 -13.53
N GLU A 394 -4.27 -23.77 -13.60
CA GLU A 394 -4.94 -23.34 -14.83
C GLU A 394 -5.50 -21.92 -14.63
N LEU A 395 -5.47 -21.13 -15.69
CA LEU A 395 -6.16 -19.84 -15.74
C LEU A 395 -7.63 -20.13 -16.04
N VAL A 396 -8.54 -19.59 -15.21
CA VAL A 396 -9.96 -19.88 -15.39
C VAL A 396 -10.48 -19.15 -16.62
N GLU A 397 -10.97 -19.91 -17.61
CA GLU A 397 -11.68 -19.37 -18.77
C GLU A 397 -13.03 -18.81 -18.31
N LEU A 398 -13.14 -17.47 -18.34
CA LEU A 398 -14.35 -16.71 -18.05
C LEU A 398 -14.59 -15.76 -19.22
N ASP A 399 -15.85 -15.62 -19.65
CA ASP A 399 -16.26 -14.50 -20.48
C ASP A 399 -15.81 -13.21 -19.79
N SER A 400 -14.93 -12.43 -20.43
CA SER A 400 -14.31 -11.29 -19.75
C SER A 400 -15.32 -10.23 -19.33
N GLY A 401 -16.48 -10.16 -20.00
CA GLY A 401 -17.50 -9.14 -19.76
C GLY A 401 -17.02 -7.72 -20.09
N ALA A 402 -17.86 -6.73 -19.80
CA ALA A 402 -17.43 -5.33 -19.76
C ALA A 402 -16.96 -4.95 -18.35
N PRO A 403 -16.09 -3.95 -18.19
CA PRO A 403 -15.88 -3.31 -16.90
C PRO A 403 -17.20 -2.77 -16.32
N ILE A 404 -17.34 -2.86 -15.00
CA ILE A 404 -18.40 -2.22 -14.22
C ILE A 404 -18.40 -0.72 -14.50
N GLY A 405 -19.58 -0.17 -14.84
CA GLY A 405 -19.79 1.24 -15.19
C GLY A 405 -19.94 1.50 -16.68
N VAL A 406 -19.67 0.51 -17.56
CA VAL A 406 -19.91 0.62 -19.01
C VAL A 406 -21.40 0.51 -19.34
N GLY A 407 -22.11 -0.42 -18.69
CA GLY A 407 -23.52 -0.72 -18.97
C GLY A 407 -23.79 -1.48 -20.28
N GLY A 408 -24.98 -2.06 -20.36
CA GLY A 408 -25.52 -2.68 -21.58
C GLY A 408 -24.89 -4.00 -21.99
N VAL A 409 -24.15 -4.67 -21.09
CA VAL A 409 -23.53 -5.97 -21.31
C VAL A 409 -23.93 -6.91 -20.17
N ASP A 410 -24.43 -8.10 -20.50
CA ASP A 410 -24.78 -9.12 -19.53
C ASP A 410 -23.53 -9.81 -18.98
N PHE A 411 -23.57 -10.18 -17.70
CA PHE A 411 -22.53 -10.97 -17.04
C PHE A 411 -22.94 -12.45 -17.01
N ASN A 412 -21.99 -13.35 -17.26
CA ASN A 412 -22.22 -14.80 -17.19
C ASN A 412 -21.59 -15.39 -15.93
N SER A 413 -22.18 -16.47 -15.41
CA SER A 413 -21.61 -17.27 -14.32
C SER A 413 -21.15 -18.65 -14.83
N VAL A 414 -19.92 -19.03 -14.48
CA VAL A 414 -19.33 -20.34 -14.77
C VAL A 414 -19.19 -21.13 -13.48
N GLU A 415 -19.63 -22.39 -13.47
CA GLU A 415 -19.53 -23.30 -12.33
C GLU A 415 -18.45 -24.35 -12.57
N LEU A 416 -17.51 -24.48 -11.64
CA LEU A 416 -16.34 -25.36 -11.75
C LEU A 416 -16.20 -26.27 -10.52
N PRO A 417 -15.68 -27.51 -10.69
CA PRO A 417 -15.36 -28.38 -9.58
C PRO A 417 -14.20 -27.81 -8.75
N ALA A 418 -14.35 -27.80 -7.43
CA ALA A 418 -13.35 -27.36 -6.48
C ALA A 418 -13.26 -28.37 -5.32
N PRO A 419 -12.79 -29.60 -5.58
CA PRO A 419 -12.67 -30.66 -4.57
C PRO A 419 -11.69 -30.29 -3.44
N PRO A 420 -11.79 -30.94 -2.27
CA PRO A 420 -10.84 -30.77 -1.18
C PRO A 420 -9.38 -30.93 -1.63
N GLY A 421 -8.53 -30.01 -1.22
CA GLY A 421 -7.13 -29.91 -1.67
C GLY A 421 -6.91 -28.91 -2.82
N SER A 422 -7.99 -28.43 -3.47
CA SER A 422 -7.90 -27.39 -4.50
C SER A 422 -7.61 -26.01 -3.90
N ALA A 423 -7.20 -25.05 -4.72
CA ALA A 423 -7.07 -23.65 -4.32
C ALA A 423 -7.48 -22.68 -5.44
N LEU A 424 -7.85 -21.47 -5.08
CA LEU A 424 -8.14 -20.37 -6.01
C LEU A 424 -7.31 -19.15 -5.61
N LEU A 425 -6.64 -18.53 -6.59
CA LEU A 425 -5.91 -17.28 -6.43
C LEU A 425 -6.56 -16.21 -7.30
N LEU A 426 -7.12 -15.19 -6.66
CA LEU A 426 -7.64 -13.98 -7.28
C LEU A 426 -6.62 -12.85 -7.05
N PHE A 427 -6.39 -12.01 -8.06
CA PHE A 427 -5.35 -10.99 -8.05
C PHE A 427 -5.67 -9.87 -9.03
N THR A 428 -5.18 -8.66 -8.76
CA THR A 428 -5.23 -7.51 -9.68
C THR A 428 -4.10 -7.55 -10.71
N ASP A 429 -4.27 -6.81 -11.81
CA ASP A 429 -3.33 -6.80 -12.94
C ASP A 429 -1.91 -6.32 -12.56
N GLY A 430 -1.75 -5.44 -11.57
CA GLY A 430 -0.46 -5.02 -11.02
C GLY A 430 0.45 -6.15 -10.50
N LEU A 431 -0.07 -7.37 -10.31
CA LEU A 431 0.77 -8.57 -10.08
C LEU A 431 1.51 -9.03 -11.35
N VAL A 432 0.84 -8.97 -12.50
CA VAL A 432 1.23 -9.63 -13.76
C VAL A 432 1.69 -8.63 -14.83
N GLU A 433 1.18 -7.40 -14.83
CA GLU A 433 1.66 -6.31 -15.67
C GLU A 433 2.90 -5.65 -15.06
N THR A 434 3.93 -5.44 -15.88
CA THR A 434 5.03 -4.53 -15.55
C THR A 434 5.38 -3.70 -16.78
N ARG A 435 6.19 -2.64 -16.63
CA ARG A 435 6.57 -1.78 -17.78
C ARG A 435 7.35 -2.51 -18.89
N SER A 436 7.76 -3.75 -18.64
CA SER A 436 8.54 -4.60 -19.53
C SER A 436 7.87 -5.94 -19.84
N ARG A 437 6.65 -6.20 -19.34
CA ARG A 437 5.94 -7.46 -19.53
C ARG A 437 4.43 -7.22 -19.65
N PRO A 438 3.78 -7.61 -20.76
CA PRO A 438 2.33 -7.53 -20.91
C PRO A 438 1.63 -8.54 -20.00
N ILE A 439 0.35 -8.30 -19.70
CA ILE A 439 -0.49 -9.14 -18.84
C ILE A 439 -0.43 -10.62 -19.24
N SER A 440 -0.53 -10.95 -20.53
CA SER A 440 -0.50 -12.34 -21.04
C SER A 440 0.71 -13.13 -20.56
N ASP A 441 1.89 -12.53 -20.67
CA ASP A 441 3.16 -13.18 -20.33
C ASP A 441 3.31 -13.25 -18.80
N GLY A 442 2.78 -12.26 -18.08
CA GLY A 442 2.70 -12.26 -16.63
C GLY A 442 1.80 -13.37 -16.08
N LEU A 443 0.63 -13.60 -16.70
CA LEU A 443 -0.30 -14.67 -16.35
C LEU A 443 0.33 -16.05 -16.52
N GLU A 444 1.01 -16.32 -17.65
CA GLU A 444 1.69 -17.59 -17.86
C GLU A 444 2.87 -17.82 -16.90
N VAL A 445 3.64 -16.77 -16.61
CA VAL A 445 4.70 -16.83 -15.58
C VAL A 445 4.12 -17.10 -14.18
N LEU A 446 2.98 -16.50 -13.83
CA LEU A 446 2.26 -16.78 -12.59
C LEU A 446 1.78 -18.23 -12.53
N ARG A 447 1.06 -18.69 -13.56
CA ARG A 447 0.51 -20.05 -13.66
C ARG A 447 1.62 -21.10 -13.52
N ALA A 448 2.70 -20.96 -14.28
CA ALA A 448 3.87 -21.83 -14.18
C ALA A 448 4.56 -21.77 -12.81
N ARG A 449 4.61 -20.59 -12.17
CA ARG A 449 5.18 -20.42 -10.83
C ARG A 449 4.36 -21.13 -9.75
N ILE A 450 3.03 -21.03 -9.80
CA ILE A 450 2.13 -21.67 -8.83
C ILE A 450 2.17 -23.20 -8.97
N ALA A 451 2.18 -23.73 -10.20
CA ALA A 451 2.30 -25.17 -10.47
C ALA A 451 3.65 -25.77 -10.02
N ALA A 452 4.75 -25.02 -10.18
CA ALA A 452 6.09 -25.49 -9.83
C ALA A 452 6.43 -25.38 -8.34
N ALA A 453 5.71 -24.55 -7.58
CA ALA A 453 5.99 -24.28 -6.18
C ALA A 453 5.24 -25.22 -5.23
N ARG A 454 5.87 -25.57 -4.10
CA ARG A 454 5.20 -26.28 -3.00
C ARG A 454 4.73 -25.29 -1.95
N TRP A 455 3.41 -25.19 -1.79
CA TRP A 455 2.74 -24.41 -0.76
C TRP A 455 1.66 -25.27 -0.09
N GLN A 456 1.35 -24.97 1.16
CA GLN A 456 0.44 -25.74 2.03
C GLN A 456 -0.62 -24.84 2.69
N SER A 457 -0.47 -23.52 2.55
CA SER A 457 -1.37 -22.51 3.10
C SER A 457 -1.61 -21.39 2.09
N PRO A 458 -2.74 -20.67 2.18
CA PRO A 458 -3.04 -19.56 1.28
C PRO A 458 -2.02 -18.40 1.44
N GLU A 459 -1.39 -18.24 2.60
CA GLU A 459 -0.30 -17.27 2.78
C GLU A 459 0.93 -17.63 1.96
N GLN A 460 1.24 -18.93 1.86
CA GLN A 460 2.34 -19.42 1.01
C GLN A 460 1.99 -19.28 -0.48
N LEU A 461 0.75 -19.58 -0.88
CA LEU A 461 0.25 -19.36 -2.23
C LEU A 461 0.43 -17.90 -2.67
N CYS A 462 -0.08 -16.93 -1.87
CA CYS A 462 0.13 -15.50 -2.13
C CYS A 462 1.62 -15.11 -2.11
N GLN A 463 2.45 -15.75 -1.28
CA GLN A 463 3.88 -15.47 -1.22
C GLN A 463 4.66 -16.02 -2.43
N GLU A 464 4.23 -17.12 -3.04
CA GLU A 464 4.80 -17.61 -4.31
C GLU A 464 4.37 -16.75 -5.50
N ALA A 465 3.11 -16.31 -5.52
CA ALA A 465 2.60 -15.37 -6.53
C ALA A 465 3.45 -14.09 -6.59
N LEU A 466 3.70 -13.46 -5.43
CA LEU A 466 4.50 -12.24 -5.33
C LEU A 466 5.97 -12.37 -5.79
N ARG A 467 6.49 -13.59 -6.01
CA ARG A 467 7.87 -13.80 -6.47
C ARG A 467 8.06 -13.65 -7.98
N ILE A 468 6.99 -13.44 -8.75
CA ILE A 468 7.10 -13.12 -10.19
C ILE A 468 7.49 -11.66 -10.46
N LEU A 469 7.37 -10.80 -9.44
CA LEU A 469 7.64 -9.38 -9.48
C LEU A 469 9.15 -9.08 -9.49
N PRO A 470 9.65 -8.21 -10.38
CA PRO A 470 11.03 -7.75 -10.35
C PRO A 470 11.34 -6.89 -9.11
N PRO A 471 12.58 -6.87 -8.59
CA PRO A 471 12.97 -5.97 -7.51
C PRO A 471 12.84 -4.49 -7.94
N GLY A 472 11.86 -3.78 -7.39
CA GLY A 472 11.68 -2.33 -7.60
C GLY A 472 10.96 -1.93 -8.88
N ASP A 473 10.19 -2.83 -9.50
CA ASP A 473 9.24 -2.46 -10.55
C ASP A 473 7.80 -2.81 -10.12
N ARG A 474 7.20 -1.91 -9.32
CA ARG A 474 5.77 -1.88 -9.02
C ARG A 474 5.17 -0.65 -9.69
N GLY A 475 4.58 -0.88 -10.87
CA GLY A 475 3.88 0.15 -11.63
C GLY A 475 2.60 0.60 -10.94
N ASP A 476 1.88 -0.38 -10.40
CA ASP A 476 0.56 -0.24 -9.77
C ASP A 476 0.53 -0.82 -8.34
N ASP A 477 -0.62 -0.66 -7.69
CA ASP A 477 -1.05 -1.40 -6.51
C ASP A 477 -1.26 -2.90 -6.82
N ILE A 478 -1.28 -3.74 -5.77
CA ILE A 478 -1.49 -5.18 -5.91
C ILE A 478 -2.35 -5.70 -4.76
N ALA A 479 -3.57 -6.13 -5.05
CA ALA A 479 -4.44 -6.92 -4.18
C ALA A 479 -4.41 -8.40 -4.56
N LEU A 480 -4.18 -9.28 -3.57
CA LEU A 480 -4.20 -10.74 -3.71
C LEU A 480 -5.15 -11.35 -2.69
N LEU A 481 -5.97 -12.30 -3.14
CA LEU A 481 -6.83 -13.15 -2.31
C LEU A 481 -6.62 -14.62 -2.68
N GLY A 482 -5.95 -15.35 -1.80
CA GLY A 482 -5.73 -16.79 -1.92
C GLY A 482 -6.71 -17.57 -1.03
N ALA A 483 -7.37 -18.56 -1.61
CA ALA A 483 -8.27 -19.48 -0.92
C ALA A 483 -7.80 -20.93 -1.12
N CYS A 484 -7.59 -21.67 -0.03
CA CYS A 484 -7.41 -23.12 -0.07
C CYS A 484 -8.71 -23.79 0.35
N PHE A 485 -9.19 -24.74 -0.45
CA PHE A 485 -10.47 -25.42 -0.27
C PHE A 485 -10.25 -26.75 0.44
N ASP A 486 -10.65 -26.81 1.70
CA ASP A 486 -10.57 -28.03 2.52
C ASP A 486 -11.89 -28.85 2.46
N GLY A 487 -12.99 -28.21 2.03
CA GLY A 487 -14.34 -28.79 1.96
C GLY A 487 -14.93 -29.15 3.33
N ILE A 488 -16.15 -29.67 3.33
CA ILE A 488 -16.78 -30.30 4.49
C ILE A 488 -17.07 -31.76 4.14
N PRO A 489 -16.61 -32.74 4.94
CA PRO A 489 -16.84 -34.15 4.65
C PRO A 489 -18.34 -34.48 4.56
N ALA A 490 -18.74 -35.29 3.59
CA ALA A 490 -20.14 -35.69 3.42
C ALA A 490 -20.71 -36.43 4.65
N GLY A 491 -19.86 -37.06 5.46
CA GLY A 491 -20.25 -37.66 6.75
C GLY A 491 -20.65 -36.65 7.83
N ASP A 492 -20.25 -35.38 7.68
CA ASP A 492 -20.52 -34.25 8.58
C ASP A 492 -21.68 -33.37 8.12
N VAL A 493 -22.36 -33.75 7.04
CA VAL A 493 -23.51 -33.03 6.47
C VAL A 493 -24.74 -33.94 6.45
N ALA A 494 -25.89 -33.42 6.82
CA ALA A 494 -27.17 -34.10 6.65
C ALA A 494 -28.23 -33.11 6.15
N HIS A 495 -28.78 -33.36 4.97
CA HIS A 495 -29.70 -32.46 4.29
C HIS A 495 -30.99 -33.20 3.90
N TRP A 496 -32.15 -32.54 4.06
CA TRP A 496 -33.46 -33.10 3.73
C TRP A 496 -34.41 -32.04 3.16
N TYR A 497 -35.23 -32.48 2.20
CA TYR A 497 -36.43 -31.75 1.77
C TYR A 497 -37.66 -32.30 2.48
N LEU A 498 -38.46 -31.42 3.06
CA LEU A 498 -39.60 -31.75 3.91
C LEU A 498 -40.87 -31.03 3.41
N GLN A 499 -41.94 -31.77 3.17
CA GLN A 499 -43.22 -31.17 2.77
C GLN A 499 -43.82 -30.33 3.92
N PRO A 500 -44.41 -29.15 3.66
CA PRO A 500 -44.96 -28.30 4.71
C PRO A 500 -46.30 -28.88 5.24
N ARG A 501 -46.23 -29.71 6.28
CA ARG A 501 -47.37 -30.40 6.91
C ARG A 501 -47.27 -30.31 8.43
N ASN A 502 -48.38 -30.45 9.13
CA ASN A 502 -48.43 -30.37 10.60
C ASN A 502 -47.54 -31.44 11.31
N GLU A 503 -47.30 -32.58 10.67
CA GLU A 503 -46.42 -33.64 11.18
C GLU A 503 -44.91 -33.33 11.03
N THR A 504 -44.57 -32.34 10.21
CA THR A 504 -43.19 -32.08 9.76
C THR A 504 -42.23 -31.67 10.89
N PRO A 505 -42.59 -30.84 11.88
CA PRO A 505 -41.72 -30.58 13.04
C PRO A 505 -41.39 -31.85 13.83
N GLY A 506 -42.37 -32.76 13.99
CA GLY A 506 -42.16 -34.06 14.62
C GLY A 506 -41.23 -34.98 13.82
N ARG A 507 -41.29 -34.94 12.49
CA ARG A 507 -40.34 -35.65 11.61
C ARG A 507 -38.95 -35.02 11.65
N ALA A 508 -38.85 -33.70 11.62
CA ALA A 508 -37.59 -32.96 11.65
C ALA A 508 -36.78 -33.24 12.93
N ARG A 509 -37.44 -33.23 14.10
CA ARG A 509 -36.84 -33.64 15.38
C ARG A 509 -36.19 -35.02 15.29
N ARG A 510 -36.94 -36.04 14.86
CA ARG A 510 -36.43 -37.42 14.72
C ARG A 510 -35.23 -37.52 13.76
N LEU A 511 -35.22 -36.75 12.66
CA LEU A 511 -34.10 -36.71 11.71
C LEU A 511 -32.84 -36.06 12.31
N ALA A 512 -33.03 -34.95 13.05
CA ALA A 512 -31.96 -34.28 13.78
C ALA A 512 -31.37 -35.18 14.87
N ALA A 513 -32.20 -35.72 15.76
CA ALA A 513 -31.77 -36.62 16.83
C ALA A 513 -31.06 -37.88 16.31
N HIS A 514 -31.58 -38.53 15.26
CA HIS A 514 -30.91 -39.67 14.63
C HIS A 514 -29.52 -39.29 14.07
N THR A 515 -29.40 -38.10 13.48
CA THR A 515 -28.13 -37.60 12.95
C THR A 515 -27.13 -37.27 14.05
N LEU A 516 -27.57 -36.65 15.14
CA LEU A 516 -26.71 -36.36 16.29
C LEU A 516 -26.19 -37.62 16.97
N ARG A 517 -27.03 -38.66 17.15
CA ARG A 517 -26.58 -39.98 17.65
C ARG A 517 -25.50 -40.59 16.76
N ARG A 518 -25.72 -40.56 15.44
CA ARG A 518 -24.73 -41.02 14.44
C ARG A 518 -23.43 -40.20 14.47
N TRP A 519 -23.47 -38.96 14.94
CA TRP A 519 -22.31 -38.10 15.13
C TRP A 519 -21.70 -38.13 16.54
N GLY A 520 -22.27 -38.91 17.48
CA GLY A 520 -21.83 -38.97 18.88
C GLY A 520 -22.10 -37.68 19.66
N LEU A 521 -23.17 -36.95 19.31
CA LEU A 521 -23.54 -35.65 19.88
C LEU A 521 -24.81 -35.74 20.73
N ASP A 522 -24.93 -36.81 21.53
CA ASP A 522 -26.12 -37.12 22.30
C ASP A 522 -26.54 -36.02 23.29
N GLU A 523 -25.56 -35.34 23.89
CA GLU A 523 -25.78 -34.18 24.79
C GLU A 523 -26.52 -33.01 24.11
N LEU A 524 -26.39 -32.85 22.79
CA LEU A 524 -27.04 -31.76 22.06
C LEU A 524 -28.49 -32.09 21.68
N ILE A 525 -28.91 -33.35 21.73
CA ILE A 525 -30.19 -33.82 21.14
C ILE A 525 -31.39 -32.99 21.61
N GLU A 526 -31.64 -32.88 22.92
CA GLU A 526 -32.84 -32.20 23.43
C GLU A 526 -32.90 -30.73 23.00
N SER A 527 -31.76 -30.04 23.10
CA SER A 527 -31.64 -28.63 22.73
C SER A 527 -31.78 -28.39 21.23
N THR A 528 -31.20 -29.26 20.39
CA THR A 528 -31.32 -29.20 18.93
C THR A 528 -32.75 -29.55 18.51
N GLU A 529 -33.36 -30.60 19.06
CA GLU A 529 -34.74 -30.98 18.75
C GLU A 529 -35.73 -29.84 19.06
N LEU A 530 -35.57 -29.17 20.20
CA LEU A 530 -36.39 -28.03 20.58
C LEU A 530 -36.26 -26.90 19.54
N MET A 531 -35.04 -26.47 19.20
CA MET A 531 -34.83 -25.39 18.24
C MET A 531 -35.24 -25.76 16.81
N VAL A 532 -34.96 -26.99 16.36
CA VAL A 532 -35.44 -27.51 15.06
C VAL A 532 -36.96 -27.50 15.01
N SER A 533 -37.63 -27.92 16.09
CA SER A 533 -39.10 -27.89 16.15
C SER A 533 -39.64 -26.47 15.98
N GLU A 534 -39.06 -25.47 16.66
CA GLU A 534 -39.48 -24.08 16.53
C GLU A 534 -39.22 -23.51 15.12
N LEU A 535 -38.03 -23.72 14.55
CA LEU A 535 -37.69 -23.25 13.20
C LEU A 535 -38.60 -23.88 12.14
N VAL A 536 -38.76 -25.21 12.17
CA VAL A 536 -39.59 -25.93 11.20
C VAL A 536 -41.08 -25.62 11.38
N THR A 537 -41.55 -25.39 12.61
CA THR A 537 -42.94 -24.95 12.83
C THR A 537 -43.20 -23.57 12.23
N ASN A 538 -42.27 -22.62 12.37
CA ASN A 538 -42.38 -21.31 11.72
C ASN A 538 -42.32 -21.43 10.19
N ALA A 539 -41.47 -22.30 9.65
CA ALA A 539 -41.39 -22.55 8.21
C ALA A 539 -42.70 -23.17 7.67
N VAL A 540 -43.27 -24.18 8.34
CA VAL A 540 -44.55 -24.83 7.94
C VAL A 540 -45.72 -23.84 7.93
N GLN A 541 -45.73 -22.82 8.78
CA GLN A 541 -46.78 -21.79 8.79
C GLN A 541 -46.72 -20.80 7.62
N HIS A 542 -45.60 -20.75 6.88
CA HIS A 542 -45.33 -19.73 5.86
C HIS A 542 -44.94 -20.30 4.49
N ALA A 543 -44.49 -21.55 4.43
CA ALA A 543 -44.01 -22.20 3.22
C ALA A 543 -45.17 -22.71 2.35
N THR A 544 -45.04 -22.56 1.02
CA THR A 544 -45.91 -23.23 0.04
C THR A 544 -45.18 -24.35 -0.72
N ARG A 545 -43.84 -24.34 -0.68
CA ARG A 545 -42.95 -25.34 -1.28
C ARG A 545 -42.28 -26.21 -0.21
N PRO A 546 -41.58 -27.30 -0.59
CA PRO A 546 -40.81 -28.10 0.36
C PRO A 546 -39.78 -27.26 1.11
N ILE A 547 -39.78 -27.40 2.43
CA ILE A 547 -38.85 -26.78 3.38
C ILE A 547 -37.53 -27.57 3.35
N THR A 548 -36.38 -26.89 3.37
CA THR A 548 -35.08 -27.54 3.57
C THR A 548 -34.74 -27.60 5.06
N LEU A 549 -34.12 -28.69 5.48
CA LEU A 549 -33.46 -28.83 6.77
C LEU A 549 -32.03 -29.29 6.51
N SER A 550 -31.05 -28.56 7.03
CA SER A 550 -29.62 -28.90 6.92
C SER A 550 -28.96 -28.87 8.29
N LEU A 551 -28.30 -29.96 8.66
CA LEU A 551 -27.39 -30.04 9.79
C LEU A 551 -25.95 -30.17 9.25
N VAL A 552 -25.03 -29.41 9.81
CA VAL A 552 -23.60 -29.42 9.43
C VAL A 552 -22.74 -29.43 10.68
N ARG A 553 -21.82 -30.40 10.78
CA ARG A 553 -20.86 -30.56 11.88
C ARG A 553 -19.50 -30.01 11.47
N THR A 554 -18.99 -29.03 12.20
CA THR A 554 -17.66 -28.44 11.99
C THR A 554 -16.93 -28.37 13.34
N THR A 555 -16.33 -27.24 13.74
CA THR A 555 -16.04 -26.97 15.16
C THR A 555 -17.32 -26.60 15.95
N ARG A 556 -18.45 -26.43 15.25
CA ARG A 556 -19.78 -26.13 15.77
C ARG A 556 -20.81 -27.05 15.11
N LEU A 557 -21.94 -27.26 15.77
CA LEU A 557 -23.13 -27.78 15.11
C LEU A 557 -23.91 -26.60 14.54
N ARG A 558 -24.08 -26.55 13.22
CA ARG A 558 -24.92 -25.56 12.54
C ARG A 558 -26.19 -26.24 12.03
N CYS A 559 -27.34 -25.65 12.33
CA CYS A 559 -28.63 -26.08 11.79
C CYS A 559 -29.24 -24.94 10.97
N GLU A 560 -29.74 -25.25 9.78
CA GLU A 560 -30.39 -24.31 8.86
C GLU A 560 -31.74 -24.87 8.43
N VAL A 561 -32.76 -24.01 8.39
CA VAL A 561 -34.10 -24.31 7.89
C VAL A 561 -34.47 -23.26 6.85
N GLY A 562 -34.72 -23.69 5.61
CA GLY A 562 -35.04 -22.82 4.49
C GLY A 562 -36.47 -22.99 3.99
N ASP A 563 -37.14 -21.89 3.68
CA ASP A 563 -38.49 -21.88 3.12
C ASP A 563 -38.65 -20.82 2.01
N ASP A 564 -39.73 -20.93 1.25
CA ASP A 564 -40.05 -20.06 0.11
C ASP A 564 -40.76 -18.74 0.50
N SER A 565 -40.81 -18.38 1.78
CA SER A 565 -41.42 -17.14 2.25
C SER A 565 -40.36 -16.05 2.52
N PRO A 566 -40.46 -14.86 1.89
CA PRO A 566 -39.51 -13.76 2.07
C PRO A 566 -39.69 -13.03 3.42
N LEU A 567 -40.68 -13.41 4.23
CA LEU A 567 -40.99 -12.80 5.51
C LEU A 567 -40.01 -13.27 6.59
N LEU A 568 -39.01 -12.42 6.88
CA LEU A 568 -38.05 -12.68 7.96
C LEU A 568 -38.75 -12.81 9.33
N PRO A 569 -38.34 -13.77 10.18
CA PRO A 569 -38.93 -13.95 11.49
C PRO A 569 -38.70 -12.73 12.38
N ARG A 570 -39.75 -12.21 13.03
CA ARG A 570 -39.62 -11.13 14.01
C ARG A 570 -39.87 -11.67 15.43
N PRO A 571 -38.94 -11.47 16.38
CA PRO A 571 -39.19 -11.84 17.77
C PRO A 571 -40.33 -10.97 18.33
N ARG A 572 -41.43 -11.62 18.71
CA ARG A 572 -42.55 -10.97 19.39
C ARG A 572 -42.23 -10.84 20.89
N ARG A 573 -42.58 -9.70 21.49
CA ARG A 573 -42.69 -9.57 22.95
C ARG A 573 -44.00 -10.23 23.36
N THR A 574 -43.89 -11.42 23.95
CA THR A 574 -45.01 -12.23 24.44
C THR A 574 -45.20 -12.02 25.93
N GLY A 575 -46.45 -11.88 26.38
CA GLY A 575 -46.82 -11.93 27.79
C GLY A 575 -46.72 -13.34 28.39
N PRO A 576 -46.85 -13.49 29.72
CA PRO A 576 -46.78 -14.79 30.39
C PRO A 576 -47.91 -15.76 29.96
N GLU A 577 -49.05 -15.24 29.51
CA GLU A 577 -50.21 -16.00 29.01
C GLU A 577 -50.13 -16.35 27.50
N ASP A 578 -49.22 -15.74 26.73
CA ASP A 578 -49.22 -15.91 25.27
C ASP A 578 -48.66 -17.29 24.85
N GLU A 579 -49.51 -18.16 24.31
CA GLU A 579 -49.14 -19.51 23.82
C GLU A 579 -48.27 -19.48 22.54
N ARG A 580 -48.30 -18.38 21.76
CA ARG A 580 -47.66 -18.29 20.45
C ARG A 580 -46.60 -17.17 20.39
N GLY A 581 -45.53 -17.41 19.63
CA GLY A 581 -44.48 -16.39 19.38
C GLY A 581 -43.23 -16.48 20.26
N ARG A 582 -43.13 -17.48 21.14
CA ARG A 582 -41.95 -17.73 21.99
C ARG A 582 -40.77 -18.39 21.27
N GLY A 583 -40.99 -19.06 20.12
CA GLY A 583 -39.98 -19.89 19.45
C GLY A 583 -38.63 -19.23 19.20
N LEU A 584 -38.60 -18.00 18.70
CA LEU A 584 -37.35 -17.26 18.50
C LEU A 584 -36.66 -16.87 19.82
N GLN A 585 -37.40 -16.72 20.92
CA GLN A 585 -36.82 -16.48 22.24
C GLN A 585 -36.19 -17.75 22.81
N ILE A 586 -36.76 -18.93 22.53
CA ILE A 586 -36.19 -20.23 22.87
C ILE A 586 -34.87 -20.43 22.12
N VAL A 587 -34.88 -20.24 20.80
CA VAL A 587 -33.68 -20.31 19.95
C VAL A 587 -32.61 -19.31 20.44
N ALA A 588 -33.00 -18.08 20.76
CA ALA A 588 -32.08 -17.06 21.28
C ALA A 588 -31.50 -17.37 22.67
N ARG A 589 -32.09 -18.30 23.44
CA ARG A 589 -31.56 -18.76 24.74
C ARG A 589 -30.74 -20.05 24.63
N CYS A 590 -31.04 -20.92 23.67
CA CYS A 590 -30.41 -22.24 23.52
C CYS A 590 -29.26 -22.26 22.50
N ALA A 591 -29.23 -21.34 21.53
CA ALA A 591 -28.16 -21.21 20.55
C ALA A 591 -27.02 -20.32 21.05
N GLU A 592 -25.78 -20.60 20.62
CA GLU A 592 -24.67 -19.65 20.78
C GLU A 592 -24.83 -18.44 19.85
N ARG A 593 -25.30 -18.70 18.62
CA ARG A 593 -25.60 -17.69 17.60
C ARG A 593 -26.80 -18.16 16.79
N TRP A 594 -27.62 -17.24 16.33
CA TRP A 594 -28.70 -17.53 15.38
C TRP A 594 -28.90 -16.33 14.46
N GLY A 595 -29.58 -16.54 13.33
CA GLY A 595 -29.89 -15.49 12.37
C GLY A 595 -30.93 -15.91 11.36
N ALA A 596 -31.31 -14.96 10.50
CA ALA A 596 -32.18 -15.21 9.36
C ALA A 596 -31.72 -14.35 8.17
N THR A 597 -31.56 -14.98 7.01
CA THR A 597 -31.11 -14.37 5.75
C THR A 597 -32.19 -14.58 4.69
N ARG A 598 -32.45 -13.59 3.85
CA ARG A 598 -33.33 -13.78 2.68
C ARG A 598 -32.53 -14.41 1.54
N LEU A 599 -33.15 -15.31 0.79
CA LEU A 599 -32.55 -16.04 -0.33
C LEU A 599 -33.46 -15.90 -1.55
N GLY A 600 -33.21 -14.89 -2.39
CA GLY A 600 -34.10 -14.56 -3.51
C GLY A 600 -35.55 -14.37 -3.05
N THR A 601 -36.46 -15.27 -3.45
CA THR A 601 -37.87 -15.25 -3.03
C THR A 601 -38.14 -15.82 -1.64
N GLY A 602 -37.20 -16.56 -1.05
CA GLY A 602 -37.36 -17.26 0.23
C GLY A 602 -36.48 -16.72 1.36
N LYS A 603 -36.25 -17.56 2.37
CA LYS A 603 -35.35 -17.28 3.49
C LYS A 603 -34.72 -18.55 4.06
N VAL A 604 -33.60 -18.40 4.76
CA VAL A 604 -33.03 -19.41 5.67
C VAL A 604 -32.94 -18.83 7.07
N VAL A 605 -33.45 -19.57 8.05
CA VAL A 605 -33.30 -19.32 9.49
C VAL A 605 -32.33 -20.35 10.04
N TRP A 606 -31.36 -19.93 10.85
CA TRP A 606 -30.27 -20.81 11.28
C TRP A 606 -29.86 -20.57 12.72
N PHE A 607 -29.26 -21.60 13.34
CA PHE A 607 -28.62 -21.51 14.65
C PHE A 607 -27.31 -22.31 14.71
N GLU A 608 -26.43 -21.92 15.63
CA GLU A 608 -25.15 -22.57 15.94
C GLU A 608 -25.12 -23.00 17.42
N GLN A 609 -24.59 -24.19 17.67
CA GLN A 609 -24.29 -24.71 19.00
C GLN A 609 -22.81 -25.11 19.07
N ARG A 610 -22.19 -24.96 20.25
CA ARG A 610 -20.87 -25.52 20.52
C ARG A 610 -20.98 -27.04 20.58
N LEU A 611 -19.99 -27.73 20.03
CA LEU A 611 -19.83 -29.15 20.28
C LEU A 611 -19.37 -29.38 21.74
N PRO A 612 -19.76 -30.50 22.38
CA PRO A 612 -19.19 -30.89 23.66
C PRO A 612 -17.67 -30.96 23.60
N VAL A 613 -17.00 -30.61 24.70
CA VAL A 613 -15.56 -30.84 24.82
C VAL A 613 -15.37 -32.33 25.07
N VAL A 614 -14.83 -33.05 24.09
CA VAL A 614 -14.43 -34.45 24.24
C VAL A 614 -13.44 -34.52 25.41
N SER A 615 -13.85 -35.20 26.48
CA SER A 615 -13.11 -35.32 27.75
C SER A 615 -12.20 -36.54 27.75
#